data_AF-A0A376U4Z0-F1
#
_entry.id   AF-A0A376U4Z0-F1
#
_cell.length_a   1.000
_cell.length_b   1.000
_cell.length_c   1.000
_cell.angle_alpha   90.00
_cell.angle_beta   90.00
_cell.angle_gamma   90.00
#
_symmetry.space_group_name_H-M   'P 1'
#
loop_
_entity.id
_entity.type
_entity.pdbx_description
1 polymer ?
#
loop_
_entity_poly.entity_id
_entity_poly.type
_entity_poly.pdbx_seq_one_letter_code
_entity_poly.pdbx_strand_id
1 'polypeptide(L)'
;MRRGLPIWRNQRFRKPSGECPAQYVFQAEGSLKDGEENVPPQHALLRWEPGVQTVAVKCDLCDFLPEGPACVRACPNQALRLITDDSLQRQMKEKQRLAASWFANGGEDPLSLTQEQR
;
A
#
# COMPACT_ATOMS: atom_id res chain seq x y z
N MET A 1 30.01 -18.03 -17.11
CA MET A 1 29.63 -18.11 -15.68
C MET A 1 29.30 -16.71 -15.16
N ARG A 2 28.05 -16.26 -15.31
CA ARG A 2 27.55 -15.01 -14.71
C ARG A 2 26.50 -15.41 -13.69
N ARG A 3 26.84 -15.34 -12.40
CA ARG A 3 25.90 -15.56 -11.30
C ARG A 3 25.12 -14.27 -11.09
N GLY A 4 23.81 -14.32 -11.36
CA GLY A 4 22.88 -13.24 -11.09
C GLY A 4 22.83 -12.95 -9.58
N LEU A 5 22.85 -11.66 -9.23
CA LEU A 5 22.67 -11.20 -7.86
C LEU A 5 21.20 -11.41 -7.44
N PRO A 6 20.94 -11.84 -6.19
CA PRO A 6 19.58 -11.94 -5.66
C PRO A 6 19.05 -10.54 -5.33
N ILE A 7 18.15 -10.07 -6.18
CA ILE A 7 17.18 -9.03 -5.89
C ILE A 7 16.36 -9.44 -4.66
N TRP A 8 16.37 -8.60 -3.62
CA TRP A 8 15.56 -8.68 -2.41
C TRP A 8 15.86 -9.83 -1.42
N ARG A 9 16.96 -9.68 -0.67
CA ARG A 9 17.08 -10.32 0.65
C ARG A 9 17.62 -9.31 1.66
N ASN A 10 16.76 -8.88 2.59
CA ASN A 10 17.06 -8.13 3.82
C ASN A 10 18.18 -7.09 3.74
N GLN A 11 17.88 -5.89 3.25
CA GLN A 11 18.64 -4.70 3.65
C GLN A 11 18.22 -4.31 5.06
N ARG A 12 18.79 -5.03 6.03
CA ARG A 12 19.01 -4.50 7.38
C ARG A 12 19.77 -3.20 7.16
N PHE A 13 19.12 -2.05 7.42
CA PHE A 13 19.73 -0.73 7.31
C PHE A 13 21.00 -0.71 8.19
N ARG A 14 22.15 -1.06 7.59
CA ARG A 14 23.46 -0.80 8.18
C ARG A 14 23.64 0.70 8.05
N LYS A 15 23.43 1.40 9.15
CA LYS A 15 23.80 2.81 9.30
C LYS A 15 25.27 2.96 8.87
N PRO A 16 25.62 3.85 7.92
CA PRO A 16 27.01 4.26 7.78
C PRO A 16 27.43 4.94 9.09
N SER A 17 28.55 4.48 9.63
CA SER A 17 29.17 5.05 10.82
C SER A 17 29.81 6.38 10.45
N GLY A 18 29.45 7.43 11.18
CA GLY A 18 30.08 8.74 11.11
C GLY A 18 29.32 9.69 10.19
N GLU A 19 28.94 10.84 10.75
CA GLU A 19 28.29 11.98 10.10
C GLU A 19 26.77 11.80 9.83
N CYS A 20 25.99 11.81 10.92
CA CYS A 20 24.73 12.54 10.86
C CYS A 20 25.10 14.03 10.89
N PRO A 21 24.93 14.81 9.80
CA PRO A 21 25.03 16.26 9.94
C PRO A 21 24.00 16.65 11.00
N ALA A 22 24.54 17.22 12.07
CA ALA A 22 23.78 17.69 13.20
C ALA A 22 22.69 18.64 12.67
N GLN A 23 21.46 18.34 13.08
CA GLN A 23 20.41 19.34 13.19
C GLN A 23 20.05 19.98 11.84
N TYR A 24 19.18 19.30 11.08
CA TYR A 24 18.32 20.05 10.19
C TYR A 24 17.41 20.93 11.05
N VAL A 25 17.87 22.15 11.34
CA VAL A 25 17.07 23.21 11.92
C VAL A 25 16.32 23.84 10.77
N PHE A 26 15.02 23.62 10.69
CA PHE A 26 14.17 24.36 9.78
C PHE A 26 14.19 25.83 10.19
N GLN A 27 14.95 26.66 9.46
CA GLN A 27 14.90 28.11 9.60
C GLN A 27 13.73 28.61 8.78
N ALA A 28 12.63 28.98 9.45
CA ALA A 28 11.51 29.65 8.80
C ALA A 28 11.91 31.09 8.45
N GLU A 29 12.73 31.27 7.42
CA GLU A 29 13.05 32.59 6.88
C GLU A 29 11.94 33.02 5.92
N GLY A 30 10.80 33.35 6.52
CA GLY A 30 9.63 33.90 5.86
C GLY A 30 8.73 34.50 6.93
N SER A 31 8.58 35.83 6.88
CA SER A 31 7.59 36.55 7.69
C SER A 31 6.22 35.88 7.49
N LEU A 32 5.65 35.31 8.56
CA LEU A 32 4.28 34.81 8.63
C LEU A 32 3.38 35.91 8.08
N LYS A 33 2.93 35.77 6.83
CA LYS A 33 1.93 36.67 6.28
C LYS A 33 0.60 36.18 6.80
N ASP A 34 0.03 36.95 7.71
CA ASP A 34 -1.35 36.76 8.14
C ASP A 34 -2.27 36.85 6.91
N GLY A 35 -2.98 35.75 6.65
CA GLY A 35 -4.24 35.75 5.93
C GLY A 35 -4.18 35.88 4.40
N GLU A 36 -4.12 34.75 3.70
CA GLU A 36 -4.92 34.61 2.48
C GLU A 36 -6.20 33.84 2.84
N GLU A 37 -7.27 34.59 3.05
CA GLU A 37 -8.62 34.16 3.38
C GLU A 37 -9.33 33.57 2.14
N ASN A 38 -8.81 32.49 1.55
CA ASN A 38 -9.61 31.67 0.62
C ASN A 38 -9.09 30.25 0.37
N VAL A 39 -8.45 29.62 1.36
CA VAL A 39 -8.26 28.16 1.30
C VAL A 39 -9.45 27.52 2.02
N PRO A 40 -10.23 26.63 1.39
CA PRO A 40 -11.24 25.84 2.09
C PRO A 40 -10.63 25.27 3.37
N PRO A 41 -11.36 25.17 4.50
CA PRO A 41 -10.80 24.67 5.74
C PRO A 41 -10.22 23.27 5.49
N GLN A 42 -8.90 23.20 5.28
CA GLN A 42 -8.23 21.92 5.13
C GLN A 42 -8.38 21.21 6.47
N HIS A 43 -8.87 19.97 6.43
CA HIS A 43 -9.16 19.18 7.62
C HIS A 43 -7.92 19.22 8.53
N ALA A 44 -8.08 19.42 9.83
CA ALA A 44 -6.97 19.68 10.76
C ALA A 44 -5.84 18.64 10.70
N LEU A 45 -6.16 17.42 10.27
CA LEU A 45 -5.23 16.30 10.05
C LEU A 45 -4.29 16.48 8.85
N LEU A 46 -4.58 17.40 7.94
CA LEU A 46 -3.85 17.66 6.70
C LEU A 46 -3.15 19.03 6.71
N ARG A 47 -3.36 19.83 7.75
CA ARG A 47 -2.76 21.14 7.91
C ARG A 47 -1.36 20.98 8.51
N TRP A 48 -0.33 21.41 7.78
CA TRP A 48 1.02 21.54 8.33
C TRP A 48 1.25 22.98 8.79
N GLU A 49 1.48 23.19 10.08
CA GLU A 49 1.87 24.48 10.67
C GLU A 49 3.15 24.31 11.51
N PRO A 50 4.13 25.21 11.40
CA PRO A 50 5.27 25.24 12.31
C PRO A 50 4.81 25.33 13.78
N GLY A 51 5.38 24.49 14.66
CA GLY A 51 5.00 24.43 16.08
C GLY A 51 3.79 23.53 16.39
N VAL A 52 3.10 23.00 15.38
CA VAL A 52 2.05 21.98 15.55
C VAL A 52 2.63 20.59 15.33
N GLN A 53 2.21 19.62 16.14
CA GLN A 53 2.64 18.23 16.00
C GLN A 53 2.22 17.67 14.63
N THR A 54 3.18 17.16 13.88
CA THR A 54 2.90 16.49 12.62
C THR A 54 2.34 15.10 12.88
N VAL A 55 1.13 14.82 12.38
CA VAL A 55 0.44 13.55 12.57
C VAL A 55 0.20 12.89 11.21
N ALA A 56 0.56 11.61 11.08
CA ALA A 56 0.25 10.80 9.91
C ALA A 56 -0.96 9.90 10.20
N VAL A 57 -1.99 9.98 9.36
CA VAL A 57 -3.20 9.16 9.46
C VAL A 57 -3.21 8.15 8.32
N LYS A 58 -3.38 6.88 8.64
CA LYS A 58 -3.45 5.78 7.67
C LYS A 58 -4.74 4.99 7.91
N CYS A 59 -5.31 4.45 6.84
CA CYS A 59 -6.39 3.46 6.92
C CYS A 59 -5.92 2.23 7.72
N ASP A 60 -6.70 1.89 8.73
CA ASP A 60 -6.51 0.76 9.65
C ASP A 60 -7.31 -0.48 9.23
N LEU A 61 -7.96 -0.44 8.06
CA LEU A 61 -8.82 -1.52 7.56
C LEU A 61 -10.02 -1.84 8.47
N CYS A 62 -10.45 -0.86 9.29
CA CYS A 62 -11.51 -1.03 10.28
C CYS A 62 -11.23 -2.15 11.29
N ASP A 63 -10.00 -2.24 11.80
CA ASP A 63 -9.56 -3.26 12.77
C ASP A 63 -10.48 -3.39 14.00
N PHE A 64 -11.15 -2.30 14.38
CA PHE A 64 -12.05 -2.24 15.54
C PHE A 64 -13.47 -2.77 15.28
N LEU A 65 -13.87 -2.96 14.01
CA LEU A 65 -15.22 -3.37 13.65
C LEU A 65 -15.26 -4.87 13.32
N PRO A 66 -16.05 -5.68 14.04
CA PRO A 66 -16.14 -7.11 13.76
C PRO A 66 -16.78 -7.40 12.39
N GLU A 67 -17.54 -6.45 11.84
CA GLU A 67 -18.15 -6.57 10.51
C GLU A 67 -17.13 -6.38 9.37
N GLY A 68 -15.90 -5.94 9.68
CA GLY A 68 -14.82 -5.69 8.73
C GLY A 68 -14.86 -4.29 8.07
N PRO A 69 -14.20 -4.10 6.91
CA PRO A 69 -14.03 -2.79 6.29
C PRO A 69 -15.34 -2.14 5.85
N ALA A 70 -15.70 -1.04 6.51
CA ALA A 70 -16.92 -0.29 6.19
C ALA A 70 -16.92 0.23 4.75
N CYS A 71 -15.76 0.64 4.23
CA CYS A 71 -15.62 1.14 2.86
C CYS A 71 -15.94 0.07 1.79
N VAL A 72 -15.65 -1.20 2.06
CA VAL A 72 -16.00 -2.31 1.17
C VAL A 72 -17.51 -2.54 1.17
N ARG A 73 -18.15 -2.56 2.35
CA ARG A 73 -19.61 -2.76 2.47
C ARG A 73 -20.43 -1.63 1.87
N ALA A 74 -19.98 -0.39 2.03
CA ALA A 74 -20.67 0.79 1.54
C ALA A 74 -20.53 0.99 0.02
N CYS A 75 -19.65 0.23 -0.65
CA CYS A 75 -19.32 0.43 -2.06
C CYS A 75 -20.45 -0.05 -2.98
N PRO A 76 -21.21 0.86 -3.64
CA PRO A 76 -22.41 0.49 -4.39
C PRO A 76 -22.11 -0.30 -5.67
N ASN A 77 -20.97 -0.04 -6.30
CA ASN A 77 -20.52 -0.70 -7.52
C ASN A 77 -19.61 -1.90 -7.26
N GLN A 78 -19.41 -2.26 -5.98
CA GLN A 78 -18.54 -3.37 -5.57
C GLN A 78 -17.11 -3.30 -6.14
N ALA A 79 -16.60 -2.08 -6.37
CA ALA A 79 -15.24 -1.87 -6.87
C ALA A 79 -14.17 -2.24 -5.83
N LEU A 80 -14.49 -2.10 -4.54
CA LEU A 80 -13.61 -2.50 -3.45
C LEU A 80 -13.98 -3.90 -2.98
N ARG A 81 -12.98 -4.77 -2.81
CA ARG A 81 -13.11 -6.12 -2.25
C ARG A 81 -11.96 -6.41 -1.30
N LEU A 82 -12.26 -7.06 -0.19
CA LEU A 82 -11.23 -7.55 0.73
C LEU A 82 -10.76 -8.92 0.29
N ILE A 83 -9.46 -9.05 0.01
CA ILE A 83 -8.81 -10.32 -0.34
C ILE A 83 -8.08 -10.83 0.89
N THR A 84 -8.44 -12.02 1.36
CA THR A 84 -7.78 -12.67 2.51
C THR A 84 -6.65 -13.56 2.03
N ASP A 85 -5.68 -13.85 2.90
CA ASP A 85 -4.58 -14.77 2.58
C ASP A 85 -5.10 -16.14 2.13
N ASP A 86 -6.11 -16.71 2.78
CA ASP A 86 -6.71 -17.99 2.36
C ASP A 86 -7.29 -17.94 0.94
N SER A 87 -7.91 -16.84 0.56
CA SER A 87 -8.43 -16.66 -0.80
C SER A 87 -7.30 -16.56 -1.81
N LEU A 88 -6.22 -15.86 -1.45
CA LEU A 88 -5.03 -15.72 -2.27
C LEU A 88 -4.31 -17.06 -2.46
N GLN A 89 -4.10 -17.83 -1.37
CA GLN A 89 -3.47 -19.15 -1.43
C GLN A 89 -4.29 -20.13 -2.27
N ARG A 90 -5.62 -20.11 -2.15
CA ARG A 90 -6.51 -20.91 -3.00
C ARG A 90 -6.34 -20.54 -4.48
N GLN A 91 -6.34 -19.25 -4.81
CA GLN A 91 -6.11 -18.80 -6.19
C GLN A 91 -4.72 -19.19 -6.70
N MET A 92 -3.68 -19.08 -5.88
CA MET A 92 -2.32 -19.49 -6.25
C MET A 92 -2.25 -20.99 -6.53
N LYS A 93 -2.82 -21.81 -5.65
CA LYS A 93 -2.85 -23.28 -5.82
C LYS A 93 -3.61 -23.68 -7.08
N GLU A 94 -4.73 -23.03 -7.35
CA GLU A 94 -5.51 -23.29 -8.55
C GLU A 94 -4.72 -22.92 -9.82
N LYS A 95 -4.10 -21.73 -9.85
CA LYS A 95 -3.22 -21.33 -10.96
C LYS A 95 -2.08 -22.31 -11.19
N GLN A 96 -1.45 -22.82 -10.12
CA GLN A 96 -0.41 -23.84 -10.22
C GLN A 96 -0.95 -25.16 -10.80
N ARG A 97 -2.13 -25.60 -10.35
CA ARG A 97 -2.79 -26.81 -10.87
C ARG A 97 -3.09 -26.69 -12.37
N LEU A 98 -3.64 -25.55 -12.79
CA LEU A 98 -3.94 -25.27 -14.18
C LEU A 98 -2.66 -25.25 -15.04
N ALA A 99 -1.61 -24.57 -14.58
CA ALA A 99 -0.32 -24.55 -15.25
C ALA A 99 0.32 -25.94 -15.36
N ALA A 100 0.17 -26.80 -14.35
CA ALA A 100 0.63 -28.18 -14.42
C ALA A 100 -0.18 -29.01 -15.45
N SER A 101 -1.50 -28.77 -15.53
CA SER A 101 -2.40 -29.47 -16.45
C SER A 101 -2.26 -29.02 -17.92
N TRP A 102 -1.67 -27.85 -18.18
CA TRP A 102 -1.45 -27.32 -19.54
C TRP A 102 -0.75 -28.31 -20.47
N PHE A 103 0.28 -29.01 -19.98
CA PHE A 103 1.01 -30.01 -20.76
C PHE A 103 0.20 -31.28 -21.03
N ALA A 104 -0.77 -31.61 -20.18
CA ALA A 104 -1.62 -32.79 -20.32
C ALA A 104 -2.72 -32.60 -21.37
N ASN A 105 -3.20 -31.36 -21.57
CA ASN A 105 -4.29 -31.02 -22.47
C ASN A 105 -3.82 -30.52 -23.86
N GLY A 106 -2.55 -30.74 -24.22
CA GLY A 106 -2.07 -30.41 -25.56
C GLY A 106 -1.95 -28.92 -25.91
N GLY A 107 -1.93 -28.02 -24.91
CA GLY A 107 -1.65 -26.59 -25.12
C GLY A 107 -2.88 -25.67 -25.32
N GLU A 108 -4.05 -26.06 -24.82
CA GLU A 108 -5.24 -25.19 -24.71
C GLU A 108 -5.25 -24.36 -23.42
N ASP A 109 -5.57 -23.06 -23.46
CA ASP A 109 -5.27 -22.11 -22.34
C ASP A 109 -6.25 -22.26 -21.18
N PRO A 110 -5.82 -22.87 -20.05
CA PRO A 110 -6.69 -23.08 -18.92
C PRO A 110 -6.98 -21.78 -18.16
N LEU A 111 -6.27 -20.69 -18.44
CA LEU A 111 -6.48 -19.40 -17.77
C LEU A 111 -7.71 -18.65 -18.30
N SER A 112 -8.11 -18.91 -19.54
CA SER A 112 -9.30 -18.31 -20.19
C SER A 112 -10.59 -18.58 -19.39
N LEU A 113 -10.73 -19.77 -18.79
CA LEU A 113 -11.93 -20.17 -18.05
C LEU A 113 -12.10 -19.50 -16.68
N THR A 114 -11.02 -18.97 -16.09
CA THR A 114 -11.06 -18.42 -14.72
C THR A 114 -11.27 -16.90 -14.68
N GLN A 115 -11.11 -16.23 -15.80
CA GLN A 115 -11.07 -14.76 -15.86
C GLN A 115 -12.46 -14.12 -15.84
N GLU A 116 -13.52 -14.92 -15.96
CA GLU A 116 -14.92 -14.45 -16.05
C GLU A 116 -15.68 -14.39 -14.71
N GLN A 117 -15.03 -14.70 -13.58
CA GLN A 117 -15.64 -14.53 -12.25
C GLN A 117 -15.28 -13.16 -11.67
N ARG A 118 -15.95 -12.13 -12.18
CA ARG A 118 -15.93 -10.76 -11.63
C ARG A 118 -17.09 -10.54 -10.65
#